data_AF-A0A960KXI2-F1
#
_entry.id   AF-A0A960KXI2-F1
#
_cell.length_a   1.000
_cell.length_b   1.000
_cell.length_c   1.000
_cell.angle_alpha   90.00
_cell.angle_beta   90.00
_cell.angle_gamma   90.00
#
_symmetry.space_group_name_H-M   'P 1'
#
loop_
_entity.id
_entity.type
_entity.pdbx_description
1 polymer ?
#
loop_
_entity_poly.entity_id
_entity_poly.type
_entity_poly.pdbx_seq_one_letter_code
_entity_poly.pdbx_strand_id
1 'polypeptide(L)'
;TRRTELGVAKIFPTGAFQIDRGRLENFLLNDLCDVVQRGAKIAHVEEGEPHRVNYTIDGEKHVLSARWVIDATGRSRLMVRQKGLQKITDHPTHAVWFRIPKRIAIDQWGDDAWRERILDGERRWLSTNHLAGTGYWVWIIPLPDNLTSIGIVADARFHALNQMDRPHKAMGWIEKHEPQLFQAIAPTEFLDFKVLNHYAHHANQVFFPNRLAITGEAGLFLDPFYSPGSDFIALANEFIFDLIQQDLAGQSVPSRANIYNQLFISYYDQTLPIYQNQYRLFGHSSLMSLKVIWDYALYWSTFAFLFIQERFTDLVFMGKIQKAFLEVGSCNQRVQHALNQWSLNPPAQAEGVFINKNSLPWLAKLNADLTLPLDFSQAQQVFSHNLNQLQQLHDDIIAVSQGRPTSPLLEPVLPALFGHSLTLPTT
;
A
#
# COMPACT_ATOMS: atom_id res chain seq x y z
N THR A 1 -24.00 14.21 -6.94
CA THR A 1 -22.95 15.18 -6.55
C THR A 1 -21.88 15.20 -7.62
N ARG A 2 -21.21 16.34 -7.86
CA ARG A 2 -20.04 16.39 -8.74
C ARG A 2 -18.80 16.15 -7.88
N ARG A 3 -18.09 15.04 -8.10
CA ARG A 3 -16.89 14.70 -7.32
C ARG A 3 -15.64 15.20 -8.02
N THR A 4 -14.67 15.61 -7.21
CA THR A 4 -13.31 15.88 -7.66
C THR A 4 -12.58 14.56 -7.87
N GLU A 5 -11.85 14.45 -8.97
CA GLU A 5 -11.05 13.28 -9.30
C GLU A 5 -9.58 13.65 -9.37
N LEU A 6 -8.76 12.90 -8.63
CA LEU A 6 -7.32 12.90 -8.80
C LEU A 6 -6.94 11.73 -9.70
N GLY A 7 -6.26 12.01 -10.80
CA GLY A 7 -5.87 10.98 -11.74
C GLY A 7 -4.76 11.40 -12.66
N VAL A 8 -4.66 10.71 -13.79
CA VAL A 8 -3.74 11.03 -14.87
C VAL A 8 -4.53 11.19 -16.15
N ALA A 9 -4.25 12.23 -16.91
CA ALA A 9 -4.73 12.35 -18.29
C ALA A 9 -3.99 11.37 -19.21
N LYS A 10 -2.73 11.07 -18.89
CA LYS A 10 -1.83 10.16 -19.60
C LYS A 10 -1.13 9.22 -18.63
N ILE A 11 -1.17 7.92 -18.89
CA ILE A 11 -0.55 6.89 -18.04
C ILE A 11 0.95 7.16 -17.90
N PHE A 12 1.46 6.96 -16.68
CA PHE A 12 2.89 7.06 -16.42
C PHE A 12 3.67 5.88 -17.04
N PRO A 13 4.95 6.07 -17.41
CA PRO A 13 5.70 5.09 -18.21
C PRO A 13 5.91 3.74 -17.50
N THR A 14 6.08 3.74 -16.18
CA THR A 14 6.24 2.52 -15.38
C THR A 14 4.88 2.10 -14.82
N GLY A 15 4.29 1.06 -15.42
CA GLY A 15 2.99 0.51 -15.04
C GLY A 15 3.03 -0.58 -13.98
N ALA A 16 1.85 -1.08 -13.61
CA ALA A 16 1.64 -2.21 -12.70
C ALA A 16 0.47 -3.08 -13.20
N PHE A 17 0.24 -4.21 -12.54
CA PHE A 17 -0.80 -5.18 -12.94
C PHE A 17 -1.87 -5.35 -11.88
N GLN A 18 -3.10 -5.59 -12.32
CA GLN A 18 -4.16 -6.14 -11.48
C GLN A 18 -4.04 -7.66 -11.48
N ILE A 19 -4.06 -8.27 -10.30
CA ILE A 19 -3.75 -9.69 -10.13
C ILE A 19 -4.98 -10.43 -9.64
N ASP A 20 -5.37 -11.48 -10.35
CA ASP A 20 -6.23 -12.51 -9.78
C ASP A 20 -5.36 -13.42 -8.89
N ARG A 21 -5.51 -13.27 -7.58
CA ARG A 21 -4.72 -14.02 -6.59
C ARG A 21 -4.91 -15.52 -6.71
N GLY A 22 -6.13 -15.99 -6.97
CA GLY A 22 -6.39 -17.42 -7.13
C GLY A 22 -5.67 -18.00 -8.35
N ARG A 23 -5.66 -17.28 -9.48
CA ARG A 23 -4.90 -17.71 -10.67
C ARG A 23 -3.39 -17.68 -10.41
N LEU A 24 -2.87 -16.60 -9.84
CA LEU A 24 -1.44 -16.46 -9.55
C LEU A 24 -0.96 -17.55 -8.58
N GLU A 25 -1.64 -17.74 -7.46
CA GLU A 25 -1.23 -18.71 -6.44
C GLU A 25 -1.33 -20.15 -6.94
N ASN A 26 -2.37 -20.49 -7.69
CA ASN A 26 -2.47 -21.82 -8.29
C ASN A 26 -1.38 -22.05 -9.33
N PHE A 27 -1.02 -21.03 -10.12
CA PHE A 27 0.12 -21.09 -11.04
C PHE A 27 1.42 -21.37 -10.28
N LEU A 28 1.74 -20.56 -9.26
CA LEU A 28 2.94 -20.75 -8.44
C LEU A 28 2.99 -22.11 -7.73
N LEU A 29 1.84 -22.60 -7.22
CA LEU A 29 1.76 -23.90 -6.57
C LEU A 29 1.94 -25.07 -7.53
N ASN A 30 1.54 -24.91 -8.80
CA ASN A 30 1.74 -25.95 -9.81
C ASN A 30 3.22 -26.03 -10.23
N ASP A 31 3.92 -24.90 -10.30
CA ASP A 31 5.35 -24.85 -10.59
C ASP A 31 6.21 -25.46 -9.47
N LEU A 32 5.68 -25.52 -8.24
CA LEU A 32 6.35 -26.07 -7.05
C LEU A 32 5.81 -27.46 -6.65
N CYS A 33 5.06 -28.14 -7.53
CA CYS A 33 4.28 -29.33 -7.14
C CYS A 33 5.12 -30.47 -6.54
N ASP A 34 6.37 -30.64 -6.96
CA ASP A 34 7.27 -31.69 -6.47
C ASP A 34 7.80 -31.47 -5.05
N VAL A 35 7.64 -30.26 -4.49
CA VAL A 35 8.18 -29.90 -3.17
C VAL A 35 7.09 -29.44 -2.18
N VAL A 36 5.82 -29.43 -2.59
CA VAL A 36 4.71 -28.95 -1.77
C VAL A 36 3.89 -30.12 -1.19
N GLN A 37 3.89 -30.24 0.13
CA GLN A 37 2.99 -31.13 0.85
C GLN A 37 1.66 -30.41 1.18
N ARG A 38 0.57 -30.81 0.52
CA ARG A 38 -0.78 -30.29 0.81
C ARG A 38 -1.44 -31.05 1.98
N GLY A 39 -2.45 -30.44 2.59
CA GLY A 39 -3.20 -31.03 3.70
C GLY A 39 -2.48 -31.03 5.05
N ALA A 40 -1.21 -30.61 5.08
CA ALA A 40 -0.44 -30.52 6.31
C ALA A 40 -0.88 -29.34 7.19
N LYS A 41 -1.34 -29.63 8.41
CA LYS A 41 -1.63 -28.62 9.43
C LYS A 41 -0.48 -28.56 10.43
N ILE A 42 0.24 -27.45 10.44
CA ILE A 42 1.35 -27.21 11.38
C ILE A 42 0.80 -27.00 12.80
N ALA A 43 1.38 -27.70 13.78
CA ALA A 43 1.05 -27.58 15.20
C ALA A 43 1.96 -26.56 15.88
N HIS A 44 3.27 -26.80 15.85
CA HIS A 44 4.30 -25.92 16.42
C HIS A 44 5.67 -26.18 15.81
N VAL A 45 6.59 -25.24 16.00
CA VAL A 45 7.99 -25.34 15.57
C VAL A 45 8.89 -25.38 16.80
N GLU A 46 9.75 -26.38 16.91
CA GLU A 46 10.82 -26.40 17.91
C GLU A 46 12.08 -25.80 17.31
N GLU A 47 12.55 -24.70 17.90
CA GLU A 47 13.76 -24.02 17.44
C GLU A 47 15.01 -24.81 17.88
N GLY A 48 15.95 -25.05 16.96
CA GLY A 48 17.14 -25.86 17.19
C GLY A 48 18.02 -25.92 15.94
N GLU A 49 19.07 -26.74 15.98
CA GLU A 49 19.99 -26.96 14.84
C GLU A 49 20.03 -28.47 14.54
N PRO A 50 19.15 -29.01 13.65
CA PRO A 50 18.11 -28.32 12.89
C PRO A 50 16.83 -28.03 13.69
N HIS A 51 15.97 -27.16 13.16
CA HIS A 51 14.61 -26.97 13.65
C HIS A 51 13.77 -28.24 13.46
N ARG A 52 12.73 -28.43 14.29
CA ARG A 52 11.74 -29.49 14.11
C ARG A 52 10.35 -28.89 13.91
N VAL A 53 9.74 -29.16 12.76
CA VAL A 53 8.38 -28.73 12.43
C VAL A 53 7.43 -29.88 12.71
N ASN A 54 6.55 -29.71 13.69
CA ASN A 54 5.54 -30.70 14.05
C ASN A 54 4.25 -30.38 13.29
N TYR A 55 3.71 -31.35 12.55
CA TYR A 55 2.51 -31.17 11.74
C TYR A 55 1.66 -32.43 11.71
N THR A 56 0.44 -32.28 11.19
CA THR A 56 -0.51 -33.38 11.01
C THR A 56 -1.00 -33.47 9.59
N ILE A 57 -1.16 -34.69 9.08
CA ILE A 57 -1.83 -35.00 7.81
C ILE A 57 -2.86 -36.08 8.12
N ASP A 58 -4.11 -35.86 7.75
CA ASP A 58 -5.22 -36.82 7.98
C ASP A 58 -5.33 -37.33 9.44
N GLY A 59 -4.92 -36.49 10.40
CA GLY A 59 -4.91 -36.80 11.83
C GLY A 59 -3.64 -37.49 12.35
N GLU A 60 -2.76 -37.96 11.47
CA GLU A 60 -1.47 -38.56 11.84
C GLU A 60 -0.43 -37.49 12.15
N LYS A 61 0.40 -37.72 13.17
CA LYS A 61 1.45 -36.79 13.60
C LYS A 61 2.76 -37.08 12.90
N HIS A 62 3.37 -36.03 12.36
CA HIS A 62 4.65 -36.09 11.69
C HIS A 62 5.60 -35.02 12.24
N VAL A 63 6.89 -35.26 12.05
CA VAL A 63 7.94 -34.29 12.34
C VAL A 63 8.88 -34.19 11.15
N LEU A 64 9.13 -32.97 10.69
CA LEU A 64 10.14 -32.66 9.69
C LEU A 64 11.30 -31.92 10.35
N SER A 65 12.54 -32.33 10.05
CA SER A 65 13.74 -31.56 10.43
C SER A 65 14.12 -30.62 9.29
N ALA A 66 14.36 -29.35 9.60
CA ALA A 66 14.70 -28.33 8.61
C ALA A 66 15.78 -27.37 9.13
N ARG A 67 16.74 -27.03 8.27
CA ARG A 67 17.79 -26.03 8.58
C ARG A 67 17.21 -24.61 8.65
N TRP A 68 16.24 -24.30 7.80
CA TRP A 68 15.53 -23.03 7.78
C TRP A 68 14.03 -23.24 7.98
N VAL A 69 13.38 -22.34 8.70
CA VAL A 69 11.92 -22.28 8.80
C VAL A 69 11.44 -20.88 8.43
N ILE A 70 10.52 -20.81 7.48
CA ILE A 70 9.91 -19.55 7.04
C ILE A 70 8.40 -19.62 7.32
N ASP A 71 7.91 -18.76 8.21
CA ASP A 71 6.49 -18.64 8.48
C ASP A 71 5.81 -17.78 7.42
N ALA A 72 5.09 -18.46 6.51
CA ALA A 72 4.20 -17.85 5.52
C ALA A 72 2.73 -18.21 5.78
N THR A 73 2.35 -18.47 7.04
CA THR A 73 0.99 -18.96 7.42
C THR A 73 -0.11 -17.90 7.31
N GLY A 74 0.19 -16.76 6.68
CA GLY A 74 -0.70 -15.61 6.55
C GLY A 74 -1.29 -15.21 7.90
N ARG A 75 -2.58 -14.90 7.91
CA ARG A 75 -3.28 -14.41 9.11
C ARG A 75 -3.35 -15.41 10.27
N SER A 76 -2.87 -16.64 10.12
CA SER A 76 -2.64 -17.58 11.24
C SER A 76 -1.44 -17.17 12.11
N ARG A 77 -0.46 -16.44 11.56
CA ARG A 77 0.65 -15.81 12.32
C ARG A 77 1.32 -16.77 13.31
N LEU A 78 1.67 -17.97 12.85
CA LEU A 78 2.11 -19.09 13.70
C LEU A 78 3.26 -18.69 14.62
N MET A 79 4.36 -18.20 14.06
CA MET A 79 5.58 -17.89 14.81
C MET A 79 5.44 -16.61 15.63
N VAL A 80 4.68 -15.63 15.15
CA VAL A 80 4.33 -14.45 15.96
C VAL A 80 3.61 -14.88 17.25
N ARG A 81 2.65 -15.81 17.16
CA ARG A 81 1.93 -16.33 18.33
C ARG A 81 2.83 -17.15 19.24
N GLN A 82 3.60 -18.07 18.66
CA GLN A 82 4.46 -18.97 19.44
C GLN A 82 5.55 -18.20 20.22
N LYS A 83 6.07 -17.12 19.64
CA LYS A 83 7.15 -16.30 20.23
C LYS A 83 6.65 -15.07 20.99
N GLY A 84 5.33 -14.82 21.05
CA GLY A 84 4.75 -13.67 21.76
C GLY A 84 5.16 -12.32 21.17
N LEU A 85 5.23 -12.21 19.83
CA LEU A 85 5.78 -11.04 19.14
C LEU A 85 4.73 -9.98 18.77
N GLN A 86 3.48 -10.15 19.17
CA GLN A 86 2.39 -9.25 18.80
C GLN A 86 2.64 -7.83 19.34
N LYS A 87 2.36 -6.84 18.50
CA LYS A 87 2.31 -5.41 18.89
C LYS A 87 0.93 -4.85 18.54
N ILE A 88 0.38 -4.06 19.46
CA ILE A 88 -0.91 -3.38 19.26
C ILE A 88 -0.74 -2.37 18.12
N THR A 89 -1.69 -2.37 17.19
CA THR A 89 -1.79 -1.38 16.12
C THR A 89 -3.10 -0.63 16.29
N ASP A 90 -3.03 0.66 16.64
CA ASP A 90 -4.21 1.51 16.83
C ASP A 90 -4.70 2.06 15.49
N HIS A 91 -5.23 1.17 14.66
CA HIS A 91 -5.82 1.45 13.35
C HIS A 91 -7.12 0.65 13.20
N PRO A 92 -8.27 1.18 13.71
CA PRO A 92 -9.51 0.41 13.86
C PRO A 92 -10.30 0.32 12.54
N THR A 93 -9.67 -0.25 11.52
CA THR A 93 -10.20 -0.37 10.17
C THR A 93 -10.71 -1.78 9.87
N HIS A 94 -11.69 -1.84 8.98
CA HIS A 94 -12.27 -3.09 8.50
C HIS A 94 -12.57 -2.99 7.00
N ALA A 95 -12.69 -4.15 6.36
CA ALA A 95 -13.03 -4.26 4.96
C ALA A 95 -14.15 -5.27 4.75
N VAL A 96 -15.03 -4.97 3.80
CA VAL A 96 -16.01 -5.90 3.26
C VAL A 96 -15.87 -5.89 1.74
N TRP A 97 -15.78 -7.07 1.12
CA TRP A 97 -15.60 -7.13 -0.33
C TRP A 97 -16.24 -8.34 -0.97
N PHE A 98 -16.49 -8.22 -2.26
CA PHE A 98 -17.15 -9.19 -3.09
C PHE A 98 -16.70 -9.04 -4.55
N ARG A 99 -16.86 -10.11 -5.32
CA ARG A 99 -16.68 -10.10 -6.78
C ARG A 99 -18.01 -10.18 -7.51
N ILE A 100 -18.08 -9.52 -8.66
CA ILE A 100 -19.24 -9.54 -9.56
C ILE A 100 -18.81 -9.96 -10.97
N PRO A 101 -19.64 -10.70 -11.73
CA PRO A 101 -19.32 -11.14 -13.10
C PRO A 101 -19.63 -10.05 -14.14
N LYS A 102 -19.13 -8.84 -13.91
CA LYS A 102 -19.42 -7.67 -14.75
C LYS A 102 -18.25 -6.69 -14.75
N ARG A 103 -17.87 -6.20 -15.94
CA ARG A 103 -17.00 -5.03 -16.10
C ARG A 103 -17.79 -3.76 -15.79
N ILE A 104 -17.25 -2.92 -14.91
CA ILE A 104 -17.79 -1.57 -14.67
C ILE A 104 -17.21 -0.62 -15.72
N ALA A 105 -18.09 0.02 -16.50
CA ALA A 105 -17.72 1.00 -17.53
C ALA A 105 -17.38 2.36 -16.89
N ILE A 106 -16.36 2.39 -16.03
CA ILE A 106 -15.95 3.62 -15.32
C ILE A 106 -15.67 4.73 -16.33
N ASP A 107 -15.04 4.47 -17.47
CA ASP A 107 -14.75 5.47 -18.53
C ASP A 107 -15.99 6.24 -19.04
N GLN A 108 -17.19 5.69 -18.86
CA GLN A 108 -18.45 6.34 -19.25
C GLN A 108 -19.04 7.24 -18.15
N TRP A 109 -18.37 7.36 -17.01
CA TRP A 109 -18.80 8.23 -15.91
C TRP A 109 -18.39 9.69 -16.16
N GLY A 110 -19.36 10.60 -16.02
CA GLY A 110 -19.20 12.02 -16.31
C GLY A 110 -19.76 12.41 -17.68
N ASP A 111 -19.90 13.71 -17.91
CA ASP A 111 -20.29 14.26 -19.22
C ASP A 111 -19.15 14.17 -20.25
N ASP A 112 -19.43 14.57 -21.48
CA ASP A 112 -18.49 14.44 -22.61
C ASP A 112 -17.17 15.19 -22.32
N ALA A 113 -17.27 16.41 -21.81
CA ALA A 113 -16.10 17.21 -21.41
C ALA A 113 -15.26 16.50 -20.32
N TRP A 114 -15.90 15.84 -19.36
CA TRP A 114 -15.21 15.06 -18.34
C TRP A 114 -14.51 13.83 -18.90
N ARG A 115 -15.02 13.23 -19.97
CA ARG A 115 -14.40 12.05 -20.60
C ARG A 115 -13.23 12.46 -21.51
N GLU A 116 -13.37 13.56 -22.24
CA GLU A 116 -12.35 14.08 -23.17
C GLU A 116 -11.04 14.52 -22.50
N ARG A 117 -11.04 14.76 -21.19
CA ARG A 117 -9.82 15.10 -20.43
C ARG A 117 -8.80 13.94 -20.35
N ILE A 118 -9.24 12.70 -20.60
CA ILE A 118 -8.36 11.53 -20.64
C ILE A 118 -7.80 11.40 -22.05
N LEU A 119 -6.48 11.54 -22.19
CA LEU A 119 -5.81 11.63 -23.48
C LEU A 119 -5.42 10.25 -24.06
N ASP A 120 -5.38 9.21 -23.23
CA ASP A 120 -5.00 7.84 -23.64
C ASP A 120 -6.19 6.93 -23.97
N GLY A 121 -7.39 7.51 -24.16
CA GLY A 121 -8.64 6.78 -24.44
C GLY A 121 -9.25 6.11 -23.21
N GLU A 122 -10.02 5.03 -23.40
CA GLU A 122 -10.67 4.29 -22.30
C GLU A 122 -9.66 3.49 -21.46
N ARG A 123 -9.03 4.18 -20.50
CA ARG A 123 -7.97 3.62 -19.65
C ARG A 123 -8.27 3.70 -18.16
N ARG A 124 -9.31 4.43 -17.73
CA ARG A 124 -9.66 4.53 -16.29
C ARG A 124 -10.04 3.18 -15.74
N TRP A 125 -10.77 2.37 -16.52
CA TRP A 125 -11.16 1.03 -16.09
C TRP A 125 -9.97 0.10 -15.80
N LEU A 126 -8.78 0.35 -16.37
CA LEU A 126 -7.56 -0.45 -16.11
C LEU A 126 -6.90 -0.12 -14.76
N SER A 127 -7.31 0.98 -14.11
CA SER A 127 -6.75 1.44 -12.85
C SER A 127 -7.45 0.81 -11.64
N THR A 128 -6.79 0.81 -10.49
CA THR A 128 -7.47 0.66 -9.20
C THR A 128 -8.21 1.96 -8.92
N ASN A 129 -9.53 1.96 -9.06
CA ASN A 129 -10.35 3.15 -8.83
C ASN A 129 -10.78 3.19 -7.36
N HIS A 130 -10.71 4.38 -6.75
CA HIS A 130 -11.03 4.60 -5.35
C HIS A 130 -12.15 5.65 -5.24
N LEU A 131 -13.33 5.26 -4.75
CA LEU A 131 -14.37 6.21 -4.39
C LEU A 131 -14.25 6.54 -2.91
N ALA A 132 -13.97 7.78 -2.58
CA ALA A 132 -13.62 8.19 -1.22
C ALA A 132 -14.64 9.15 -0.62
N GLY A 133 -14.85 9.04 0.69
CA GLY A 133 -15.62 9.98 1.50
C GLY A 133 -15.15 9.94 2.94
N THR A 134 -15.69 10.80 3.80
CA THR A 134 -15.22 10.90 5.19
C THR A 134 -15.29 9.53 5.90
N GLY A 135 -14.13 9.01 6.30
CA GLY A 135 -14.03 7.76 7.06
C GLY A 135 -14.02 6.48 6.23
N TYR A 136 -14.03 6.56 4.89
CA TYR A 136 -14.07 5.37 4.04
C TYR A 136 -13.47 5.58 2.65
N TRP A 137 -13.20 4.47 1.98
CA TRP A 137 -13.05 4.41 0.53
C TRP A 137 -13.57 3.07 -0.01
N VAL A 138 -13.93 3.05 -1.30
CA VAL A 138 -14.38 1.87 -2.02
C VAL A 138 -13.44 1.61 -3.18
N TRP A 139 -12.85 0.41 -3.25
CA TRP A 139 -12.09 0.01 -4.42
C TRP A 139 -12.99 -0.54 -5.53
N ILE A 140 -12.58 -0.31 -6.76
CA ILE A 140 -13.10 -0.97 -7.95
C ILE A 140 -11.89 -1.44 -8.75
N ILE A 141 -11.69 -2.75 -8.81
CA ILE A 141 -10.54 -3.39 -9.44
C ILE A 141 -11.04 -4.32 -10.55
N PRO A 142 -10.68 -4.09 -11.83
CA PRO A 142 -10.97 -5.05 -12.88
C PRO A 142 -10.15 -6.32 -12.66
N LEU A 143 -10.75 -7.46 -12.92
CA LEU A 143 -10.11 -8.77 -12.91
C LEU A 143 -10.30 -9.44 -14.29
N PRO A 144 -9.56 -10.52 -14.59
CA PRO A 144 -9.79 -11.33 -15.77
C PRO A 144 -11.24 -11.81 -15.90
N ASP A 145 -11.64 -12.23 -17.11
CA ASP A 145 -12.98 -12.73 -17.44
C ASP A 145 -14.13 -11.74 -17.19
N ASN A 146 -13.87 -10.43 -17.30
CA ASN A 146 -14.82 -9.37 -16.99
C ASN A 146 -15.34 -9.42 -15.54
N LEU A 147 -14.59 -10.01 -14.62
CA LEU A 147 -14.87 -9.92 -13.20
C LEU A 147 -14.47 -8.53 -12.68
N THR A 148 -15.19 -8.03 -11.67
CA THR A 148 -14.78 -6.84 -10.92
C THR A 148 -14.78 -7.16 -9.43
N SER A 149 -13.67 -6.84 -8.76
CA SER A 149 -13.58 -6.84 -7.30
C SER A 149 -14.00 -5.48 -6.77
N ILE A 150 -14.90 -5.48 -5.79
CA ILE A 150 -15.40 -4.27 -5.13
C ILE A 150 -15.28 -4.48 -3.63
N GLY A 151 -14.74 -3.49 -2.92
CA GLY A 151 -14.63 -3.57 -1.47
C GLY A 151 -14.75 -2.22 -0.80
N ILE A 152 -15.50 -2.18 0.29
CA ILE A 152 -15.65 -1.04 1.18
C ILE A 152 -14.61 -1.19 2.27
N VAL A 153 -13.80 -0.16 2.47
CA VAL A 153 -12.83 -0.07 3.56
C VAL A 153 -13.16 1.15 4.39
N ALA A 154 -13.32 0.94 5.70
CA ALA A 154 -13.73 2.01 6.58
C ALA A 154 -13.07 1.95 7.95
N ASP A 155 -12.93 3.13 8.53
CA ASP A 155 -12.57 3.31 9.93
C ASP A 155 -13.84 3.20 10.78
N ALA A 156 -13.82 2.29 11.75
CA ALA A 156 -14.96 1.98 12.61
C ALA A 156 -15.49 3.18 13.41
N ARG A 157 -14.67 4.22 13.60
CA ARG A 157 -15.06 5.47 14.26
C ARG A 157 -16.03 6.31 13.43
N PHE A 158 -16.06 6.12 12.10
CA PHE A 158 -16.92 6.85 11.17
C PHE A 158 -18.05 5.97 10.64
N HIS A 159 -17.74 4.73 10.25
CA HIS A 159 -18.71 3.78 9.70
C HIS A 159 -18.55 2.45 10.44
N ALA A 160 -19.57 2.01 11.18
CA ALA A 160 -19.45 0.77 11.93
C ALA A 160 -19.60 -0.46 11.01
N LEU A 161 -18.80 -1.51 11.26
CA LEU A 161 -18.82 -2.74 10.43
C LEU A 161 -20.22 -3.37 10.32
N ASN A 162 -21.03 -3.30 11.38
CA ASN A 162 -22.39 -3.86 11.39
C ASN A 162 -23.35 -3.19 10.38
N GLN A 163 -22.97 -2.05 9.79
CA GLN A 163 -23.69 -1.36 8.71
C GLN A 163 -23.42 -1.98 7.33
N MET A 164 -22.44 -2.88 7.21
CA MET A 164 -22.00 -3.43 5.92
C MET A 164 -21.59 -4.92 5.98
N ASP A 165 -21.69 -5.60 7.13
CA ASP A 165 -21.25 -6.99 7.36
C ASP A 165 -22.10 -8.10 6.69
N ARG A 166 -23.08 -7.74 5.87
CA ARG A 166 -23.95 -8.65 5.12
C ARG A 166 -24.20 -8.09 3.71
N PRO A 167 -24.42 -8.93 2.69
CA PRO A 167 -24.61 -8.47 1.31
C PRO A 167 -25.63 -7.34 1.14
N HIS A 168 -26.84 -7.50 1.68
CA HIS A 168 -27.89 -6.47 1.60
C HIS A 168 -27.52 -5.18 2.32
N LYS A 169 -26.76 -5.26 3.44
CA LYS A 169 -26.30 -4.09 4.17
C LYS A 169 -25.21 -3.35 3.42
N ALA A 170 -24.24 -4.08 2.85
CA ALA A 170 -23.21 -3.49 1.99
C ALA A 170 -23.83 -2.78 0.79
N MET A 171 -24.84 -3.38 0.14
CA MET A 171 -25.56 -2.73 -0.97
C MET A 171 -26.34 -1.50 -0.52
N GLY A 172 -27.05 -1.54 0.61
CA GLY A 172 -27.74 -0.36 1.16
C GLY A 172 -26.77 0.75 1.59
N TRP A 173 -25.58 0.38 2.07
CA TRP A 173 -24.51 1.32 2.37
C TRP A 173 -23.96 1.96 1.07
N ILE A 174 -23.70 1.16 0.03
CA ILE A 174 -23.24 1.66 -1.28
C ILE A 174 -24.31 2.56 -1.92
N GLU A 175 -25.60 2.22 -1.84
CA GLU A 175 -26.70 3.06 -2.33
C GLU A 175 -26.68 4.45 -1.69
N LYS A 176 -26.48 4.50 -0.37
CA LYS A 176 -26.44 5.74 0.40
C LYS A 176 -25.20 6.59 0.13
N HIS A 177 -24.02 5.96 0.07
CA HIS A 177 -22.73 6.66 0.06
C HIS A 177 -22.13 6.81 -1.35
N GLU A 178 -22.41 5.87 -2.25
CA GLU A 178 -21.89 5.80 -3.62
C GLU A 178 -23.01 5.44 -4.63
N PRO A 179 -24.06 6.27 -4.78
CA PRO A 179 -25.25 5.94 -5.59
C PRO A 179 -24.95 5.68 -7.07
N GLN A 180 -23.92 6.33 -7.64
CA GLN A 180 -23.51 6.05 -9.02
C GLN A 180 -22.91 4.63 -9.17
N LEU A 181 -22.12 4.20 -8.18
CA LEU A 181 -21.63 2.81 -8.14
C LEU A 181 -22.79 1.85 -7.94
N PHE A 182 -23.72 2.15 -7.03
CA PHE A 182 -24.92 1.35 -6.83
C PHE A 182 -25.68 1.12 -8.14
N GLN A 183 -25.96 2.19 -8.90
CA GLN A 183 -26.62 2.09 -10.21
C GLN A 183 -25.82 1.27 -11.23
N ALA A 184 -24.49 1.33 -11.18
CA ALA A 184 -23.63 0.58 -12.08
C ALA A 184 -23.62 -0.93 -11.78
N ILE A 185 -23.88 -1.34 -10.53
CA ILE A 185 -23.80 -2.74 -10.11
C ILE A 185 -25.16 -3.37 -9.83
N ALA A 186 -26.20 -2.62 -9.44
CA ALA A 186 -27.51 -3.17 -9.12
C ALA A 186 -28.35 -3.50 -10.39
N PRO A 187 -29.15 -4.59 -10.36
CA PRO A 187 -29.04 -5.74 -9.47
C PRO A 187 -27.76 -6.54 -9.79
N THR A 188 -27.16 -7.16 -8.77
CA THR A 188 -25.94 -7.96 -8.95
C THR A 188 -26.03 -9.25 -8.15
N GLU A 189 -25.47 -10.31 -8.70
CA GLU A 189 -25.16 -11.54 -7.98
C GLU A 189 -23.70 -11.49 -7.50
N PHE A 190 -23.48 -11.72 -6.21
CA PHE A 190 -22.14 -11.80 -5.64
C PHE A 190 -21.58 -13.21 -5.84
N LEU A 191 -20.39 -13.30 -6.43
CA LEU A 191 -19.65 -14.57 -6.53
C LEU A 191 -19.13 -15.02 -5.16
N ASP A 192 -18.86 -14.07 -4.29
CA ASP A 192 -18.44 -14.26 -2.91
C ASP A 192 -18.75 -13.02 -2.07
N PHE A 193 -18.66 -13.15 -0.75
CA PHE A 193 -18.75 -12.02 0.17
C PHE A 193 -17.85 -12.29 1.37
N LYS A 194 -16.89 -11.40 1.60
CA LYS A 194 -15.88 -11.54 2.65
C LYS A 194 -15.90 -10.32 3.55
N VAL A 195 -15.60 -10.56 4.82
CA VAL A 195 -15.54 -9.54 5.86
C VAL A 195 -14.23 -9.74 6.61
N LEU A 196 -13.49 -8.66 6.82
CA LEU A 196 -12.29 -8.65 7.64
C LEU A 196 -12.32 -7.47 8.59
N ASN A 197 -12.39 -7.79 9.89
CA ASN A 197 -12.39 -6.81 10.95
C ASN A 197 -10.98 -6.61 11.52
N HIS A 198 -10.60 -5.38 11.86
CA HIS A 198 -9.32 -5.03 12.48
C HIS A 198 -8.14 -5.73 11.79
N TYR A 199 -7.97 -5.45 10.49
CA TYR A 199 -7.04 -6.20 9.67
C TYR A 199 -5.57 -5.89 9.97
N ALA A 200 -5.29 -4.68 10.44
CA ALA A 200 -3.95 -4.15 10.66
C ALA A 200 -3.29 -4.85 11.85
N HIS A 201 -2.04 -5.28 11.70
CA HIS A 201 -1.32 -5.97 12.75
C HIS A 201 0.19 -5.86 12.59
N HIS A 202 0.89 -5.98 13.72
CA HIS A 202 2.33 -5.81 13.81
C HIS A 202 2.99 -6.96 14.59
N ALA A 203 4.24 -7.25 14.25
CA ALA A 203 5.15 -8.19 14.89
C ALA A 203 6.49 -7.49 15.18
N ASN A 204 6.99 -7.57 16.42
CA ASN A 204 8.22 -6.87 16.84
C ASN A 204 9.48 -7.34 16.10
N GLN A 205 9.46 -8.55 15.54
CA GLN A 205 10.57 -9.15 14.83
C GLN A 205 10.05 -10.13 13.78
N VAL A 206 10.67 -10.13 12.61
CA VAL A 206 10.34 -11.04 11.49
C VAL A 206 11.54 -11.77 10.92
N PHE A 207 12.77 -11.29 11.12
CA PHE A 207 13.99 -12.04 10.74
C PHE A 207 14.81 -12.33 12.00
N PHE A 208 15.29 -13.57 12.11
CA PHE A 208 15.97 -14.06 13.31
C PHE A 208 17.37 -14.60 12.97
N PRO A 209 18.36 -14.41 13.87
CA PRO A 209 19.71 -14.95 13.70
C PRO A 209 19.79 -16.47 13.53
N ASN A 210 18.81 -17.20 14.06
CA ASN A 210 18.76 -18.67 14.12
C ASN A 210 17.94 -19.27 12.97
N ARG A 211 18.15 -18.81 11.72
CA ARG A 211 17.56 -19.41 10.50
C ARG A 211 16.04 -19.53 10.49
N LEU A 212 15.39 -18.60 11.18
CA LEU A 212 13.96 -18.42 11.22
C LEU A 212 13.60 -17.07 10.58
N ALA A 213 12.52 -17.05 9.81
CA ALA A 213 11.95 -15.80 9.29
C ALA A 213 10.42 -15.87 9.18
N ILE A 214 9.78 -14.71 9.05
CA ILE A 214 8.34 -14.54 8.88
C ILE A 214 8.11 -13.65 7.66
N THR A 215 7.21 -14.04 6.76
CA THR A 215 6.91 -13.28 5.53
C THR A 215 5.40 -13.03 5.37
N GLY A 216 5.08 -12.00 4.58
CA GLY A 216 3.71 -11.59 4.27
C GLY A 216 2.83 -11.35 5.49
N GLU A 217 1.54 -11.69 5.37
CA GLU A 217 0.54 -11.46 6.42
C GLU A 217 0.75 -12.31 7.70
N ALA A 218 1.75 -13.19 7.74
CA ALA A 218 2.14 -13.85 8.99
C ALA A 218 2.81 -12.86 9.96
N GLY A 219 3.54 -11.89 9.42
CA GLY A 219 4.25 -10.88 10.20
C GLY A 219 3.42 -9.62 10.42
N LEU A 220 3.33 -8.83 9.35
CA LEU A 220 2.89 -7.43 9.36
C LEU A 220 1.83 -7.18 8.28
N PHE A 221 0.84 -6.35 8.59
CA PHE A 221 -0.11 -5.84 7.59
C PHE A 221 -0.62 -4.45 7.99
N LEU A 222 -0.59 -3.51 7.05
CA LEU A 222 -0.99 -2.11 7.23
C LEU A 222 -2.46 -1.91 6.85
N ASP A 223 -2.68 -1.50 5.60
CA ASP A 223 -3.94 -1.06 5.03
C ASP A 223 -3.92 -1.39 3.53
N PRO A 224 -5.05 -1.77 2.92
CA PRO A 224 -5.09 -2.04 1.47
C PRO A 224 -5.03 -0.78 0.61
N PHE A 225 -5.15 0.43 1.17
CA PHE A 225 -4.98 1.66 0.40
C PHE A 225 -3.55 1.75 -0.13
N TYR A 226 -3.38 2.08 -1.42
CA TYR A 226 -2.12 1.96 -2.19
C TYR A 226 -1.54 0.55 -2.39
N SER A 227 -2.24 -0.50 -1.96
CA SER A 227 -1.82 -1.90 -2.16
C SER A 227 -0.42 -2.28 -1.61
N PRO A 228 0.05 -1.78 -0.45
CA PRO A 228 1.41 -2.04 0.03
C PRO A 228 1.68 -3.50 0.40
N GLY A 229 0.65 -4.34 0.57
CA GLY A 229 0.81 -5.72 1.04
C GLY A 229 1.76 -6.55 0.18
N SER A 230 1.65 -6.45 -1.15
CA SER A 230 2.54 -7.17 -2.08
C SER A 230 3.97 -6.67 -2.02
N ASP A 231 4.17 -5.37 -1.81
CA ASP A 231 5.49 -4.75 -1.66
C ASP A 231 6.22 -5.28 -0.43
N PHE A 232 5.53 -5.36 0.72
CA PHE A 232 6.10 -5.94 1.93
C PHE A 232 6.36 -7.45 1.80
N ILE A 233 5.52 -8.19 1.07
CA ILE A 233 5.77 -9.60 0.76
C ILE A 233 7.05 -9.73 -0.09
N ALA A 234 7.18 -8.93 -1.15
CA ALA A 234 8.32 -8.98 -2.05
C ALA A 234 9.62 -8.62 -1.32
N LEU A 235 9.64 -7.53 -0.55
CA LEU A 235 10.81 -7.13 0.22
C LEU A 235 11.19 -8.17 1.29
N ALA A 236 10.22 -8.74 2.00
CA ALA A 236 10.50 -9.77 2.99
C ALA A 236 11.13 -11.01 2.33
N ASN A 237 10.59 -11.42 1.17
CA ASN A 237 11.13 -12.55 0.42
C ASN A 237 12.54 -12.27 -0.12
N GLU A 238 12.82 -11.04 -0.55
CA GLU A 238 14.16 -10.63 -1.00
C GLU A 238 15.20 -10.77 0.13
N PHE A 239 14.88 -10.28 1.34
CA PHE A 239 15.75 -10.45 2.51
C PHE A 239 15.90 -11.92 2.92
N ILE A 240 14.82 -12.69 2.92
CA ILE A 240 14.87 -14.13 3.23
C ILE A 240 15.74 -14.87 2.21
N PHE A 241 15.57 -14.57 0.93
CA PHE A 241 16.33 -15.19 -0.14
C PHE A 241 17.83 -14.91 0.01
N ASP A 242 18.23 -13.65 0.20
CA ASP A 242 19.64 -13.32 0.43
C ASP A 242 20.17 -14.01 1.69
N LEU A 243 19.43 -14.00 2.82
CA LEU A 243 19.86 -14.72 4.03
C LEU A 243 20.11 -16.21 3.78
N ILE A 244 19.21 -16.89 3.07
CA ILE A 244 19.38 -18.31 2.74
C ILE A 244 20.59 -18.51 1.83
N GLN A 245 20.74 -17.68 0.79
CA GLN A 245 21.86 -17.77 -0.16
C GLN A 245 23.21 -17.58 0.52
N GLN A 246 23.34 -16.58 1.40
CA GLN A 246 24.58 -16.35 2.16
C GLN A 246 24.90 -17.52 3.09
N ASP A 247 23.90 -18.06 3.80
CA ASP A 247 24.08 -19.21 4.69
C ASP A 247 24.45 -20.51 3.93
N LEU A 248 23.87 -20.72 2.72
CA LEU A 248 24.24 -21.82 1.83
C LEU A 248 25.64 -21.67 1.24
N ALA A 249 26.10 -20.42 1.02
CA ALA A 249 27.47 -20.11 0.62
C ALA A 249 28.49 -20.20 1.79
N GLY A 250 28.06 -20.63 2.98
CA GLY A 250 28.91 -20.78 4.16
C GLY A 250 29.21 -19.47 4.90
N GLN A 251 28.53 -18.38 4.55
CA GLN A 251 28.66 -17.10 5.24
C GLN A 251 27.82 -17.06 6.52
N SER A 252 28.30 -16.32 7.52
CA SER A 252 27.57 -16.09 8.76
C SER A 252 26.46 -15.06 8.54
N VAL A 253 25.21 -15.41 8.85
CA VAL A 253 24.02 -14.58 8.66
C VAL A 253 23.41 -13.88 9.89
N PRO A 254 23.74 -14.20 11.17
CA PRO A 254 23.18 -13.52 12.34
C PRO A 254 23.15 -11.98 12.29
N SER A 255 24.29 -11.35 11.98
CA SER A 255 24.37 -9.89 11.91
C SER A 255 23.50 -9.33 10.78
N ARG A 256 23.48 -10.02 9.62
CA ARG A 256 22.68 -9.64 8.46
C ARG A 256 21.18 -9.75 8.77
N ALA A 257 20.75 -10.83 9.42
CA ALA A 257 19.35 -11.02 9.84
C ALA A 257 18.88 -9.89 10.78
N ASN A 258 19.73 -9.47 11.72
CA ASN A 258 19.42 -8.34 12.61
C ASN A 258 19.30 -7.02 11.83
N ILE A 259 20.19 -6.76 10.88
CA ILE A 259 20.14 -5.55 10.04
C ILE A 259 18.86 -5.54 9.19
N TYR A 260 18.54 -6.66 8.52
CA TYR A 260 17.30 -6.78 7.74
C TYR A 260 16.06 -6.63 8.60
N ASN A 261 16.06 -7.16 9.82
CA ASN A 261 14.94 -6.95 10.74
C ASN A 261 14.77 -5.47 11.10
N GLN A 262 15.86 -4.78 11.43
CA GLN A 262 15.81 -3.35 11.72
C GLN A 262 15.33 -2.53 10.52
N LEU A 263 15.84 -2.81 9.32
CA LEU A 263 15.43 -2.12 8.09
C LEU A 263 13.95 -2.34 7.79
N PHE A 264 13.49 -3.59 7.84
CA PHE A 264 12.10 -3.94 7.52
C PHE A 264 11.10 -3.36 8.53
N ILE A 265 11.38 -3.48 9.84
CA ILE A 265 10.53 -2.92 10.88
C ILE A 265 10.54 -1.38 10.84
N SER A 266 11.72 -0.77 10.66
CA SER A 266 11.83 0.68 10.52
C SER A 266 11.03 1.18 9.31
N TYR A 267 11.12 0.48 8.18
CA TYR A 267 10.35 0.83 6.99
C TYR A 267 8.84 0.73 7.26
N TYR A 268 8.37 -0.37 7.86
CA TYR A 268 6.97 -0.52 8.25
C TYR A 268 6.49 0.63 9.15
N ASP A 269 7.24 0.91 10.22
CA ASP A 269 6.89 1.96 11.20
C ASP A 269 6.89 3.36 10.57
N GLN A 270 7.74 3.61 9.57
CA GLN A 270 7.75 4.86 8.79
C GLN A 270 6.61 4.96 7.78
N THR A 271 6.03 3.83 7.35
CA THR A 271 4.92 3.76 6.41
C THR A 271 3.57 3.85 7.12
N LEU A 272 3.47 3.37 8.36
CA LEU A 272 2.22 3.36 9.14
C LEU A 272 1.50 4.73 9.24
N PRO A 273 2.19 5.88 9.42
CA PRO A 273 1.55 7.20 9.47
C PRO A 273 0.78 7.60 8.20
N ILE A 274 1.06 6.95 7.07
CA ILE A 274 0.32 7.15 5.80
C ILE A 274 -1.15 6.71 5.94
N TYR A 275 -1.44 5.76 6.83
CA TYR A 275 -2.75 5.15 6.99
C TYR A 275 -3.39 5.49 8.34
N GLN A 276 -2.60 5.43 9.41
CA GLN A 276 -3.09 5.55 10.77
C GLN A 276 -3.70 6.94 11.02
N ASN A 277 -4.95 6.97 11.50
CA ASN A 277 -5.71 8.19 11.78
C ASN A 277 -5.96 9.11 10.56
N GLN A 278 -5.71 8.64 9.34
CA GLN A 278 -5.86 9.46 8.13
C GLN A 278 -7.25 9.40 7.49
N TYR A 279 -8.15 8.52 7.94
CA TYR A 279 -9.40 8.23 7.24
C TYR A 279 -10.38 9.43 7.14
N ARG A 280 -10.20 10.47 7.96
CA ARG A 280 -10.92 11.75 7.80
C ARG A 280 -10.59 12.43 6.48
N LEU A 281 -9.33 12.36 6.03
CA LEU A 281 -8.85 13.02 4.81
C LEU A 281 -9.58 12.56 3.55
N PHE A 282 -10.07 11.33 3.51
CA PHE A 282 -10.84 10.81 2.37
C PHE A 282 -12.10 11.64 2.04
N GLY A 283 -12.62 12.41 3.00
CA GLY A 283 -13.72 13.35 2.78
C GLY A 283 -13.33 14.70 2.18
N HIS A 284 -12.03 14.99 2.09
CA HIS A 284 -11.50 16.29 1.68
C HIS A 284 -10.64 16.13 0.43
N SER A 285 -11.22 16.33 -0.75
CA SER A 285 -10.57 15.99 -2.02
C SER A 285 -9.25 16.72 -2.24
N SER A 286 -9.14 17.98 -1.81
CA SER A 286 -7.93 18.78 -1.99
C SER A 286 -6.80 18.33 -1.07
N LEU A 287 -7.11 18.12 0.22
CA LEU A 287 -6.13 17.63 1.19
C LEU A 287 -5.68 16.21 0.85
N MET A 288 -6.63 15.34 0.48
CA MET A 288 -6.32 13.99 0.03
C MET A 288 -5.47 14.01 -1.24
N SER A 289 -5.70 14.95 -2.16
CA SER A 289 -4.90 15.04 -3.38
C SER A 289 -3.47 15.49 -3.10
N LEU A 290 -3.27 16.47 -2.22
CA LEU A 290 -1.93 16.82 -1.72
C LEU A 290 -1.25 15.63 -1.05
N LYS A 291 -1.99 14.89 -0.21
CA LYS A 291 -1.51 13.68 0.45
C LYS A 291 -1.05 12.64 -0.57
N VAL A 292 -1.85 12.36 -1.60
CA VAL A 292 -1.48 11.38 -2.64
C VAL A 292 -0.27 11.83 -3.44
N ILE A 293 -0.13 13.13 -3.75
CA ILE A 293 1.07 13.67 -4.42
C ILE A 293 2.31 13.42 -3.55
N TRP A 294 2.24 13.71 -2.25
CA TRP A 294 3.30 13.40 -1.30
C TRP A 294 3.62 11.91 -1.23
N ASP A 295 2.60 11.08 -1.04
CA ASP A 295 2.76 9.63 -0.85
C ASP A 295 3.37 8.99 -2.11
N TYR A 296 2.97 9.44 -3.31
CA TYR A 296 3.55 8.97 -4.58
C TYR A 296 5.00 9.41 -4.74
N ALA A 297 5.28 10.68 -4.45
CA ALA A 297 6.65 11.18 -4.49
C ALA A 297 7.54 10.38 -3.53
N LEU A 298 7.07 10.12 -2.31
CA LEU A 298 7.78 9.35 -1.29
C LEU A 298 8.03 7.92 -1.78
N TYR A 299 6.99 7.24 -2.26
CA TYR A 299 7.07 5.86 -2.73
C TYR A 299 8.03 5.68 -3.91
N TRP A 300 7.91 6.53 -4.95
CA TRP A 300 8.78 6.45 -6.13
C TRP A 300 10.20 6.94 -5.88
N SER A 301 10.41 7.85 -4.93
CA SER A 301 11.75 8.32 -4.56
C SER A 301 12.51 7.35 -3.66
N THR A 302 11.78 6.51 -2.91
CA THR A 302 12.36 5.65 -1.88
C THR A 302 12.16 4.18 -2.20
N PHE A 303 11.08 3.56 -1.73
CA PHE A 303 10.88 2.11 -1.80
C PHE A 303 10.91 1.55 -3.20
N ALA A 304 10.09 2.07 -4.12
CA ALA A 304 10.02 1.54 -5.47
C ALA A 304 11.38 1.69 -6.17
N PHE A 305 12.07 2.81 -5.96
CA PHE A 305 13.41 3.03 -6.49
C PHE A 305 14.41 2.02 -5.93
N LEU A 306 14.50 1.88 -4.60
CA LEU A 306 15.44 0.96 -3.96
C LEU A 306 15.16 -0.50 -4.33
N PHE A 307 13.88 -0.86 -4.50
CA PHE A 307 13.49 -2.22 -4.88
C PHE A 307 13.85 -2.51 -6.34
N ILE A 308 13.44 -1.65 -7.28
CA ILE A 308 13.69 -1.85 -8.71
C ILE A 308 15.18 -1.76 -9.05
N GLN A 309 15.93 -0.94 -8.32
CA GLN A 309 17.38 -0.81 -8.47
C GLN A 309 18.18 -1.85 -7.67
N GLU A 310 17.51 -2.85 -7.06
CA GLU A 310 18.11 -3.96 -6.32
C GLU A 310 19.06 -3.51 -5.18
N ARG A 311 18.70 -2.45 -4.46
CA ARG A 311 19.57 -1.83 -3.44
C ARG A 311 19.27 -2.26 -2.01
N PHE A 312 18.13 -2.89 -1.73
CA PHE A 312 17.76 -3.28 -0.37
C PHE A 312 18.74 -4.26 0.29
N THR A 313 19.29 -5.20 -0.48
CA THR A 313 20.24 -6.22 0.02
C THR A 313 21.70 -5.74 -0.01
N ASP A 314 21.99 -4.63 -0.68
CA ASP A 314 23.30 -3.96 -0.70
C ASP A 314 23.52 -3.17 0.59
N LEU A 315 24.08 -3.83 1.60
CA LEU A 315 24.33 -3.23 2.91
C LEU A 315 25.29 -2.03 2.87
N VAL A 316 26.17 -1.94 1.86
CA VAL A 316 27.07 -0.80 1.70
C VAL A 316 26.27 0.40 1.21
N PHE A 317 25.41 0.21 0.21
CA PHE A 317 24.49 1.25 -0.26
C PHE A 317 23.57 1.72 0.86
N MET A 318 22.90 0.78 1.55
CA MET A 318 21.98 1.09 2.65
C MET A 318 22.68 1.85 3.79
N GLY A 319 23.91 1.48 4.13
CA GLY A 319 24.71 2.21 5.12
C GLY A 319 25.01 3.65 4.72
N LYS A 320 25.28 3.92 3.43
CA LYS A 320 25.54 5.29 2.93
C LYS A 320 24.30 6.18 2.96
N ILE A 321 23.11 5.62 2.77
CA ILE A 321 21.86 6.40 2.70
C ILE A 321 21.10 6.48 4.03
N GLN A 322 21.51 5.74 5.06
CA GLN A 322 20.77 5.59 6.31
C GLN A 322 20.32 6.91 6.93
N LYS A 323 21.23 7.90 7.04
CA LYS A 323 20.90 9.20 7.63
C LYS A 323 19.82 9.93 6.84
N ALA A 324 19.99 10.03 5.53
CA ALA A 324 19.07 10.73 4.65
C ALA A 324 17.70 10.02 4.60
N PHE A 325 17.69 8.69 4.69
CA PHE A 325 16.46 7.90 4.80
C PHE A 325 15.66 8.22 6.08
N LEU A 326 16.34 8.34 7.23
CA LEU A 326 15.70 8.73 8.50
C LEU A 326 15.15 10.16 8.48
N GLU A 327 15.84 11.08 7.81
CA GLU A 327 15.38 12.45 7.61
C GLU A 327 14.08 12.48 6.78
N VAL A 328 14.00 11.69 5.70
CA VAL A 328 12.77 11.54 4.91
C VAL A 328 11.64 10.91 5.72
N GLY A 329 11.91 9.92 6.56
CA GLY A 329 10.92 9.38 7.51
C GLY A 329 10.33 10.46 8.42
N SER A 330 11.18 11.39 8.90
CA SER A 330 10.75 12.53 9.71
C SER A 330 9.91 13.53 8.90
N CYS A 331 10.27 13.78 7.63
CA CYS A 331 9.47 14.60 6.72
C CYS A 331 8.08 13.99 6.50
N ASN A 332 8.00 12.67 6.29
CA ASN A 332 6.73 11.98 6.13
C ASN A 332 5.84 12.20 7.36
N GLN A 333 6.35 11.95 8.57
CA GLN A 333 5.58 12.16 9.79
C GLN A 333 5.02 13.59 9.91
N ARG A 334 5.83 14.60 9.59
CA ARG A 334 5.40 16.00 9.64
C ARG A 334 4.33 16.32 8.60
N VAL A 335 4.46 15.84 7.36
CA VAL A 335 3.44 16.04 6.32
C VAL A 335 2.13 15.34 6.69
N GLN A 336 2.20 14.06 7.09
CA GLN A 336 1.01 13.30 7.50
C GLN A 336 0.31 13.98 8.68
N HIS A 337 1.07 14.50 9.66
CA HIS A 337 0.53 15.23 10.79
C HIS A 337 -0.12 16.56 10.37
N ALA A 338 0.58 17.37 9.57
CA ALA A 338 0.09 18.67 9.12
C ALA A 338 -1.21 18.54 8.32
N LEU A 339 -1.29 17.61 7.38
CA LEU A 339 -2.51 17.35 6.61
C LEU A 339 -3.65 16.87 7.52
N ASN A 340 -3.36 15.99 8.48
CA ASN A 340 -4.34 15.53 9.45
C ASN A 340 -4.91 16.68 10.30
N GLN A 341 -4.05 17.56 10.83
CA GLN A 341 -4.48 18.75 11.56
C GLN A 341 -5.29 19.70 10.68
N TRP A 342 -4.85 19.91 9.43
CA TRP A 342 -5.57 20.75 8.49
C TRP A 342 -6.98 20.23 8.19
N SER A 343 -7.19 18.92 8.23
CA SER A 343 -8.52 18.30 8.05
C SER A 343 -9.51 18.55 9.20
N LEU A 344 -9.06 19.08 10.33
CA LEU A 344 -9.96 19.49 11.42
C LEU A 344 -10.73 20.76 11.06
N ASN A 345 -10.08 21.68 10.33
CA ASN A 345 -10.66 22.93 9.82
C ASN A 345 -10.20 23.10 8.37
N PRO A 346 -10.76 22.32 7.43
CA PRO A 346 -10.31 22.29 6.05
C PRO A 346 -10.63 23.62 5.34
N PRO A 347 -9.82 24.02 4.35
CA PRO A 347 -10.13 25.18 3.53
C PRO A 347 -11.31 24.86 2.60
N ALA A 348 -11.85 25.88 1.93
CA ALA A 348 -12.75 25.65 0.81
C ALA A 348 -12.06 24.79 -0.26
N GLN A 349 -12.78 23.81 -0.80
CA GLN A 349 -12.29 22.93 -1.86
C GLN A 349 -13.11 23.12 -3.13
N ALA A 350 -12.46 22.99 -4.28
CA ALA A 350 -13.16 22.97 -5.55
C ALA A 350 -13.92 21.64 -5.73
N GLU A 351 -15.15 21.72 -6.24
CA GLU A 351 -15.98 20.56 -6.57
C GLU A 351 -15.98 20.29 -8.08
N GLY A 352 -16.02 19.00 -8.45
CA GLY A 352 -16.14 18.62 -9.86
C GLY A 352 -14.93 19.02 -10.71
N VAL A 353 -13.74 19.07 -10.10
CA VAL A 353 -12.49 19.39 -10.81
C VAL A 353 -11.64 18.14 -11.01
N PHE A 354 -10.88 18.13 -12.09
CA PHE A 354 -9.89 17.09 -12.35
C PHE A 354 -8.50 17.58 -11.97
N ILE A 355 -7.91 16.93 -10.98
CA ILE A 355 -6.54 17.19 -10.56
C ILE A 355 -5.65 16.24 -11.34
N ASN A 356 -5.02 16.77 -12.39
CA ASN A 356 -4.20 16.00 -13.30
C ASN A 356 -2.77 15.88 -12.78
N LYS A 357 -2.35 14.69 -12.32
CA LYS A 357 -0.96 14.47 -11.87
C LYS A 357 0.07 14.67 -12.99
N ASN A 358 -0.32 14.60 -14.27
CA ASN A 358 0.59 14.89 -15.37
C ASN A 358 0.96 16.39 -15.49
N SER A 359 0.27 17.29 -14.79
CA SER A 359 0.70 18.71 -14.71
C SER A 359 1.90 18.93 -13.79
N LEU A 360 2.41 17.85 -13.16
CA LEU A 360 3.62 17.83 -12.34
C LEU A 360 4.71 17.02 -13.06
N PRO A 361 5.48 17.60 -13.99
CA PRO A 361 6.51 16.87 -14.75
C PRO A 361 7.56 16.20 -13.86
N TRP A 362 7.91 16.84 -12.74
CA TRP A 362 8.85 16.30 -11.75
C TRP A 362 8.34 14.99 -11.12
N LEU A 363 7.02 14.87 -10.89
CA LEU A 363 6.39 13.68 -10.33
C LEU A 363 6.36 12.55 -11.37
N ALA A 364 6.06 12.88 -12.64
CA ALA A 364 6.14 11.94 -13.75
C ALA A 364 7.57 11.41 -13.95
N LYS A 365 8.58 12.27 -13.78
CA LYS A 365 9.99 11.91 -13.86
C LYS A 365 10.38 10.89 -12.79
N LEU A 366 9.92 11.04 -11.54
CA LEU A 366 10.17 10.06 -10.48
C LEU A 366 9.73 8.64 -10.89
N ASN A 367 8.55 8.50 -11.52
CA ASN A 367 8.07 7.21 -12.01
C ASN A 367 8.88 6.69 -13.22
N ALA A 368 9.26 7.58 -14.13
CA ALA A 368 10.07 7.22 -15.30
C ALA A 368 11.47 6.74 -14.93
N ASP A 369 12.06 7.37 -13.91
CA ASP A 369 13.43 7.09 -13.48
C ASP A 369 13.57 5.74 -12.77
N LEU A 370 12.46 5.13 -12.31
CA LEU A 370 12.46 3.85 -11.61
C LEU A 370 13.16 2.74 -12.39
N THR A 371 12.95 2.69 -13.70
CA THR A 371 13.45 1.62 -14.58
C THR A 371 14.70 2.01 -15.36
N LEU A 372 15.35 3.13 -15.02
CA LEU A 372 16.63 3.47 -15.62
C LEU A 372 17.68 2.43 -15.21
N PRO A 373 18.52 1.95 -16.15
CA PRO A 373 19.64 1.10 -15.80
C PRO A 373 20.74 1.96 -15.14
N LEU A 374 20.87 1.89 -13.82
CA LEU A 374 21.83 2.70 -13.06
C LEU A 374 22.90 1.82 -12.40
N ASP A 375 24.16 2.21 -12.56
CA ASP A 375 25.23 1.69 -11.70
C ASP A 375 25.12 2.21 -10.26
N PHE A 376 26.01 1.76 -9.37
CA PHE A 376 26.00 2.15 -7.96
C PHE A 376 26.08 3.68 -7.77
N SER A 377 26.99 4.34 -8.48
CA SER A 377 27.24 5.78 -8.34
C SER A 377 26.07 6.60 -8.88
N GLN A 378 25.55 6.20 -10.05
CA GLN A 378 24.39 6.81 -10.67
C GLN A 378 23.14 6.65 -9.79
N ALA A 379 22.90 5.45 -9.25
CA ALA A 379 21.79 5.18 -8.34
C ALA A 379 21.89 6.05 -7.08
N GLN A 380 23.09 6.23 -6.52
CA GLN A 380 23.30 7.08 -5.36
C GLN A 380 23.02 8.57 -5.68
N GLN A 381 23.41 9.04 -6.86
CA GLN A 381 23.15 10.42 -7.31
C GLN A 381 21.65 10.67 -7.52
N VAL A 382 20.96 9.77 -8.23
CA VAL A 382 19.50 9.85 -8.46
C VAL A 382 18.75 9.80 -7.13
N PHE A 383 19.13 8.89 -6.23
CA PHE A 383 18.52 8.81 -4.91
C PHE A 383 18.68 10.12 -4.13
N SER A 384 19.90 10.67 -4.08
CA SER A 384 20.17 11.94 -3.38
C SER A 384 19.37 13.11 -3.97
N HIS A 385 19.23 13.17 -5.31
CA HIS A 385 18.38 14.15 -5.97
C HIS A 385 16.91 13.99 -5.58
N ASN A 386 16.40 12.76 -5.54
CA ASN A 386 15.02 12.48 -5.15
C ASN A 386 14.75 12.91 -3.70
N LEU A 387 15.68 12.68 -2.76
CA LEU A 387 15.51 13.12 -1.37
C LEU A 387 15.47 14.64 -1.23
N ASN A 388 16.30 15.37 -1.99
CA ASN A 388 16.25 16.84 -2.02
C ASN A 388 14.90 17.34 -2.54
N GLN A 389 14.36 16.68 -3.58
CA GLN A 389 13.03 17.01 -4.11
C GLN A 389 11.91 16.71 -3.10
N LEU A 390 12.02 15.62 -2.34
CA LEU A 390 11.10 15.32 -1.24
C LEU A 390 11.17 16.38 -0.13
N GLN A 391 12.36 16.85 0.22
CA GLN A 391 12.51 17.93 1.19
C GLN A 391 11.82 19.22 0.71
N GLN A 392 12.02 19.59 -0.56
CA GLN A 392 11.32 20.75 -1.14
C GLN A 392 9.79 20.56 -1.15
N LEU A 393 9.30 19.37 -1.52
CA LEU A 393 7.86 19.08 -1.51
C LEU A 393 7.27 19.13 -0.10
N HIS A 394 8.02 18.64 0.90
CA HIS A 394 7.66 18.78 2.31
C HIS A 394 7.50 20.26 2.66
N ASP A 395 8.50 21.09 2.33
CA ASP A 395 8.49 22.51 2.68
C ASP A 395 7.33 23.26 1.98
N ASP A 396 7.04 22.91 0.72
CA ASP A 396 5.91 23.42 -0.05
C ASP A 396 4.57 23.06 0.61
N ILE A 397 4.36 21.79 1.00
CA ILE A 397 3.11 21.36 1.66
C ILE A 397 2.93 22.07 3.00
N ILE A 398 4.00 22.18 3.81
CA ILE A 398 3.95 22.89 5.09
C ILE A 398 3.64 24.36 4.86
N ALA A 399 4.27 25.01 3.88
CA ALA A 399 3.99 26.40 3.52
C ALA A 399 2.52 26.60 3.13
N VAL A 400 1.99 25.74 2.25
CA VAL A 400 0.58 25.77 1.81
C VAL A 400 -0.38 25.57 2.98
N SER A 401 -0.11 24.63 3.87
CA SER A 401 -0.95 24.39 5.07
C SER A 401 -1.00 25.58 6.03
N GLN A 402 0.01 26.46 5.95
CA GLN A 402 0.12 27.70 6.73
C GLN A 402 -0.32 28.93 5.92
N GLY A 403 -0.84 28.73 4.71
CA GLY A 403 -1.32 29.79 3.84
C GLY A 403 -0.20 30.62 3.17
N ARG A 404 1.02 30.12 3.10
CA ARG A 404 2.11 30.81 2.39
C ARG A 404 2.06 30.47 0.89
N PRO A 405 2.22 31.45 -0.02
CA PRO A 405 2.02 31.26 -1.46
C PRO A 405 3.21 30.64 -2.21
N THR A 406 4.38 30.50 -1.58
CA THR A 406 5.58 29.96 -2.23
C THR A 406 5.54 28.44 -2.24
N SER A 407 5.27 27.83 -3.39
CA SER A 407 5.22 26.36 -3.53
C SER A 407 5.59 25.92 -4.95
N PRO A 408 6.87 26.03 -5.35
CA PRO A 408 7.31 25.80 -6.73
C PRO A 408 6.91 24.43 -7.29
N LEU A 409 6.89 23.38 -6.48
CA LEU A 409 6.52 22.03 -6.94
C LEU A 409 5.00 21.83 -7.03
N LEU A 410 4.21 22.61 -6.30
CA LEU A 410 2.75 22.48 -6.24
C LEU A 410 1.99 23.52 -7.05
N GLU A 411 2.65 24.60 -7.48
CA GLU A 411 2.04 25.71 -8.23
C GLU A 411 1.09 25.25 -9.35
N PRO A 412 1.42 24.24 -10.18
CA PRO A 412 0.54 23.81 -11.27
C PRO A 412 -0.80 23.18 -10.83
N VAL A 413 -0.91 22.74 -9.57
CA VAL A 413 -2.11 22.05 -9.05
C VAL A 413 -2.85 22.84 -7.98
N LEU A 414 -2.22 23.83 -7.33
CA LEU A 414 -2.84 24.62 -6.26
C LEU A 414 -4.18 25.27 -6.68
N PRO A 415 -4.32 25.88 -7.88
CA PRO A 415 -5.60 26.44 -8.30
C PRO A 415 -6.71 25.39 -8.44
N ALA A 416 -6.38 24.18 -8.90
CA ALA A 416 -7.35 23.09 -8.99
C ALA A 416 -7.72 22.54 -7.60
N LEU A 417 -6.80 22.61 -6.63
CA LEU A 417 -7.03 22.15 -5.27
C LEU A 417 -7.89 23.12 -4.47
N PHE A 418 -7.58 24.41 -4.49
CA PHE A 418 -8.17 25.40 -3.57
C PHE A 418 -8.89 26.56 -4.28
N GLY A 419 -9.02 26.51 -5.60
CA GLY A 419 -9.54 27.62 -6.40
C GLY A 419 -8.64 28.85 -6.34
N HIS A 420 -9.22 30.03 -6.55
CA HIS A 420 -8.54 31.32 -6.32
C HIS A 420 -8.57 31.77 -4.85
N SER A 421 -9.15 30.95 -3.96
CA SER A 421 -9.52 31.29 -2.59
C SER A 421 -8.71 30.49 -1.58
N LEU A 422 -7.38 30.52 -1.67
CA LEU A 422 -6.55 30.34 -0.48
C LEU A 422 -6.77 31.55 0.46
N THR A 423 -8.00 31.74 0.93
CA THR A 423 -8.30 32.64 2.03
C THR A 423 -7.73 32.00 3.28
N LEU A 424 -6.66 32.62 3.75
CA LEU A 424 -5.85 32.23 4.89
C LEU A 424 -6.74 32.09 6.14
N PRO A 425 -6.53 31.07 7.00
CA PRO A 425 -7.06 31.15 8.35
C PRO A 425 -6.49 32.41 9.00
N THR A 426 -7.37 33.34 9.42
CA THR A 426 -6.97 34.44 10.28
C THR A 426 -6.49 33.84 11.61
N THR A 427 -5.22 34.06 11.91
CA THR A 427 -4.50 33.63 13.12
C THR A 427 -5.25 33.92 14.41
#